data_AF-A0A084IHB2-F1
#
_entry.id   AF-A0A084IHB2-F1
#
_cell.length_a   1.000
_cell.length_b   1.000
_cell.length_c   1.000
_cell.angle_alpha   90.00
_cell.angle_beta   90.00
_cell.angle_gamma   90.00
#
_symmetry.space_group_name_H-M   'P 1'
#
loop_
_entity.id
_entity.type
_entity.pdbx_description
1 polymer ?
#
loop_
_entity_poly.entity_id
_entity_poly.type
_entity_poly.pdbx_seq_one_letter_code
_entity_poly.pdbx_strand_id
1 'polypeptide(L)'
;MPHLITHRPRVSNLVSQNENSTSHKVWETINAFSYKLGGLGFVGGSLFFFPALSSYLAVGDWLFFVGSLLYLLVTGHDLLEVMKYWRRHDTDTFADHIEFIAAWSYVLGSALFVVGSLCFLPSLDATTLGAWTFIIGSVLFVIGGLVNILQVVEAPSLIYMQLFNMTVAMFLVGSALFAVASIPYLWDLSGSAKTQITTFAAAQFLFASVLFFAGGIVVYYRKLVRDKLESFCHASGLGTMFIRELQSEIDTKGKLGKTYKAG
;
A
#
# COMPACT_ATOMS: atom_id res chain seq x y z
N MET A 1 -0.62 1.23 2.22
CA MET A 1 0.26 0.21 1.62
C MET A 1 -0.45 -0.32 0.39
N PRO A 2 0.17 -0.34 -0.78
CA PRO A 2 -0.27 -1.26 -1.80
C PRO A 2 -0.12 -2.64 -1.20
N HIS A 3 -1.26 -3.29 -0.97
CA HIS A 3 -1.33 -4.73 -0.80
C HIS A 3 -0.24 -5.34 -1.66
N LEU A 4 0.72 -6.01 -1.02
CA LEU A 4 1.97 -6.39 -1.65
C LEU A 4 1.66 -7.00 -3.02
N ILE A 5 2.25 -6.41 -4.05
CA ILE A 5 1.91 -6.78 -5.41
C ILE A 5 2.91 -7.85 -5.80
N THR A 6 2.40 -9.01 -6.17
CA THR A 6 3.22 -10.17 -6.47
C THR A 6 2.91 -10.59 -7.91
N HIS A 7 3.92 -11.06 -8.64
CA HIS A 7 3.74 -11.64 -9.98
C HIS A 7 3.31 -13.11 -9.93
N ARG A 8 3.52 -13.73 -8.77
CA ARG A 8 3.12 -15.09 -8.46
C ARG A 8 1.71 -15.15 -7.87
N PRO A 9 1.02 -16.31 -7.99
CA PRO A 9 -0.18 -16.60 -7.21
C PRO A 9 0.06 -16.40 -5.71
N ARG A 10 -0.93 -15.84 -5.03
CA ARG A 10 -0.87 -15.50 -3.61
C ARG A 10 -1.21 -16.71 -2.76
N VAL A 11 -0.38 -17.02 -1.76
CA VAL A 11 -0.61 -18.09 -0.77
C VAL A 11 -1.08 -17.54 0.57
N SER A 12 -2.09 -16.66 0.51
CA SER A 12 -2.58 -15.83 1.63
C SER A 12 -2.98 -16.59 2.91
N ASN A 13 -3.66 -17.74 2.84
CA ASN A 13 -3.86 -18.56 4.04
C ASN A 13 -2.51 -19.12 4.53
N LEU A 14 -1.99 -18.56 5.62
CA LEU A 14 -0.71 -18.98 6.21
C LEU A 14 -0.74 -20.43 6.75
N VAL A 15 -1.89 -20.91 7.20
CA VAL A 15 -2.06 -22.25 7.79
C VAL A 15 -2.22 -23.34 6.72
N SER A 16 -2.83 -23.02 5.57
CA SER A 16 -3.09 -24.02 4.52
C SER A 16 -1.80 -24.60 3.95
N GLN A 17 -1.72 -25.93 3.83
CA GLN A 17 -0.65 -26.58 3.07
C GLN A 17 -0.98 -26.61 1.56
N ASN A 18 -2.27 -26.66 1.21
CA ASN A 18 -2.74 -26.71 -0.17
C ASN A 18 -2.90 -25.30 -0.76
N GLU A 19 -2.12 -25.00 -1.80
CA GLU A 19 -2.09 -23.70 -2.49
C GLU A 19 -3.35 -23.43 -3.32
N ASN A 20 -4.06 -24.50 -3.73
CA ASN A 20 -5.30 -24.40 -4.49
C ASN A 20 -6.54 -24.23 -3.59
N SER A 21 -6.35 -24.02 -2.29
CA SER A 21 -7.46 -23.87 -1.34
C SER A 21 -8.23 -22.56 -1.56
N THR A 22 -9.56 -22.62 -1.57
CA THR A 22 -10.44 -21.44 -1.60
C THR A 22 -10.24 -20.50 -0.41
N SER A 23 -9.66 -21.02 0.69
CA SER A 23 -9.33 -20.23 1.88
C SER A 23 -8.34 -19.10 1.60
N HIS A 24 -7.47 -19.21 0.59
CA HIS A 24 -6.58 -18.12 0.18
C HIS A 24 -7.36 -16.88 -0.27
N LYS A 25 -8.46 -17.07 -1.01
CA LYS A 25 -9.34 -15.98 -1.48
C LYS A 25 -10.08 -15.28 -0.34
N VAL A 26 -10.43 -16.02 0.71
CA VAL A 26 -11.05 -15.48 1.93
C VAL A 26 -10.06 -14.56 2.65
N TRP A 27 -8.83 -15.01 2.87
CA TRP A 27 -7.79 -14.20 3.51
C TRP A 27 -7.44 -12.94 2.72
N GLU A 28 -7.37 -13.01 1.39
CA GLU A 28 -7.21 -11.81 0.57
C GLU A 28 -8.36 -10.81 0.76
N THR A 29 -9.59 -11.31 0.95
CA THR A 29 -10.76 -10.44 1.15
C THR A 29 -10.75 -9.80 2.54
N ILE A 30 -10.36 -10.56 3.57
CA ILE A 30 -10.16 -10.04 4.92
C ILE A 30 -9.09 -8.95 4.91
N ASN A 31 -7.92 -9.21 4.31
CA ASN A 31 -6.86 -8.20 4.21
C ASN A 31 -7.31 -6.94 3.48
N ALA A 32 -8.01 -7.08 2.35
CA ALA A 32 -8.54 -5.94 1.61
C ALA A 32 -9.57 -5.13 2.43
N PHE A 33 -10.40 -5.79 3.25
CA PHE A 33 -11.35 -5.11 4.11
C PHE A 33 -10.66 -4.39 5.27
N SER A 34 -9.76 -5.07 5.99
CA SER A 34 -8.95 -4.49 7.07
C SER A 34 -8.18 -3.27 6.59
N TYR A 35 -7.61 -3.34 5.38
CA TYR A 35 -6.92 -2.23 4.75
C TYR A 35 -7.84 -1.01 4.55
N LYS A 36 -9.01 -1.21 3.94
CA LYS A 36 -9.97 -0.11 3.71
C LYS A 36 -10.48 0.47 5.02
N LEU A 37 -10.74 -0.37 6.03
CA LEU A 37 -11.16 0.06 7.35
C LEU A 37 -10.07 0.89 8.04
N GLY A 38 -8.80 0.49 7.92
CA GLY A 38 -7.68 1.29 8.42
C GLY A 38 -7.57 2.65 7.71
N GLY A 39 -7.77 2.67 6.38
CA GLY A 39 -7.80 3.90 5.60
C GLY A 39 -8.93 4.85 6.01
N LEU A 40 -10.12 4.32 6.30
CA LEU A 40 -11.22 5.10 6.88
C LEU A 40 -10.87 5.64 8.27
N GLY A 41 -10.17 4.86 9.10
CA GLY A 41 -9.63 5.30 10.38
C GLY A 41 -8.71 6.51 10.21
N PHE A 42 -7.78 6.48 9.25
CA PHE A 42 -6.91 7.61 8.95
C PHE A 42 -7.66 8.84 8.43
N VAL A 43 -8.64 8.66 7.54
CA VAL A 43 -9.47 9.77 7.04
C VAL A 43 -10.24 10.41 8.19
N GLY A 44 -10.94 9.59 9.00
CA GLY A 44 -11.69 10.05 10.16
C GLY A 44 -10.79 10.74 11.19
N GLY A 45 -9.63 10.15 11.49
CA GLY A 45 -8.66 10.70 12.43
C GLY A 45 -8.12 12.06 11.97
N SER A 46 -7.76 12.16 10.69
CA SER A 46 -7.19 13.39 10.10
C SER A 46 -8.17 14.56 10.09
N LEU A 47 -9.49 14.32 10.09
CA LEU A 47 -10.48 15.39 10.23
C LEU A 47 -10.34 16.10 11.58
N PHE A 48 -10.06 15.36 12.66
CA PHE A 48 -9.93 15.92 14.00
C PHE A 48 -8.59 16.65 14.25
N PHE A 49 -7.63 16.55 13.33
CA PHE A 49 -6.36 17.29 13.41
C PHE A 49 -6.50 18.77 13.03
N PHE A 50 -7.63 19.19 12.46
CA PHE A 50 -7.89 20.59 12.20
C PHE A 50 -8.03 21.37 13.52
N PRO A 51 -7.38 22.55 13.67
CA PRO A 51 -7.44 23.33 14.91
C PRO A 51 -8.87 23.66 15.38
N ALA A 52 -9.81 23.81 14.45
CA ALA A 52 -11.23 24.03 14.72
C ALA A 52 -11.91 22.87 15.48
N LEU A 53 -11.32 21.67 15.45
CA LEU A 53 -11.81 20.46 16.11
C LEU A 53 -10.86 19.99 17.22
N SER A 54 -9.97 20.86 17.71
CA SER A 54 -8.96 20.56 18.74
C SER A 54 -9.53 19.95 20.03
N SER A 55 -10.79 20.23 20.38
CA SER A 55 -11.48 19.58 21.51
C SER A 55 -11.65 18.06 21.36
N TYR A 56 -11.58 17.56 20.13
CA TYR A 56 -11.73 16.14 19.78
C TYR A 56 -10.42 15.50 19.31
N LEU A 57 -9.28 16.16 19.53
CA LEU A 57 -7.98 15.68 19.07
C LEU A 57 -7.69 14.24 19.49
N ALA A 58 -8.00 13.89 20.74
CA ALA A 58 -7.83 12.54 21.26
C ALA A 58 -8.64 11.48 20.47
N VAL A 59 -9.82 11.82 19.96
CA VAL A 59 -10.59 10.92 19.08
C VAL A 59 -9.83 10.72 17.76
N GLY A 60 -9.26 11.80 17.24
CA GLY A 60 -8.37 11.77 16.08
C GLY A 60 -7.19 10.83 16.26
N ASP A 61 -6.46 10.97 17.35
CA ASP A 61 -5.27 10.18 17.67
C ASP A 61 -5.59 8.69 17.80
N TRP A 62 -6.69 8.34 18.48
CA TRP A 62 -7.14 6.96 18.61
C TRP A 62 -7.58 6.33 17.28
N LEU A 63 -8.31 7.06 16.44
CA LEU A 63 -8.70 6.59 15.11
C LEU A 63 -7.47 6.35 14.23
N PHE A 64 -6.48 7.26 14.30
CA PHE A 64 -5.23 7.13 13.56
C PHE A 64 -4.41 5.94 14.07
N PHE A 65 -4.34 5.73 15.39
CA PHE A 65 -3.65 4.57 15.99
C PHE A 65 -4.30 3.23 15.58
N VAL A 66 -5.62 3.11 15.69
CA VAL A 66 -6.34 1.90 15.26
C VAL A 66 -6.15 1.65 13.76
N GLY A 67 -6.18 2.71 12.95
CA GLY A 67 -5.86 2.63 11.52
C GLY A 67 -4.46 2.07 11.25
N SER A 68 -3.46 2.57 11.99
CA SER A 68 -2.07 2.09 11.92
C SER A 68 -1.94 0.61 12.31
N LEU A 69 -2.66 0.15 13.33
CA LEU A 69 -2.66 -1.26 13.72
C LEU A 69 -3.24 -2.15 12.62
N LEU A 70 -4.37 -1.76 12.02
CA LEU A 70 -4.96 -2.50 10.91
C LEU A 70 -4.00 -2.59 9.71
N TYR A 71 -3.27 -1.52 9.42
CA TYR A 71 -2.25 -1.53 8.38
C TYR A 71 -1.10 -2.47 8.72
N LEU A 72 -0.60 -2.44 9.96
CA LEU A 72 0.45 -3.36 10.41
C LEU A 72 0.02 -4.82 10.31
N LEU A 73 -1.24 -5.14 10.62
CA LEU A 73 -1.77 -6.50 10.46
C LEU A 73 -1.77 -6.94 9.00
N VAL A 74 -2.20 -6.06 8.08
CA VAL A 74 -2.21 -6.36 6.63
C VAL A 74 -0.79 -6.53 6.10
N THR A 75 0.12 -5.61 6.43
CA THR A 75 1.50 -5.66 5.93
C THR A 75 2.28 -6.82 6.53
N GLY A 76 2.07 -7.11 7.83
CA GLY A 76 2.64 -8.25 8.52
C GLY A 76 2.16 -9.58 7.93
N HIS A 77 0.87 -9.69 7.64
CA HIS A 77 0.33 -10.85 6.92
C HIS A 77 0.98 -11.01 5.54
N ASP A 78 1.11 -9.92 4.77
CA ASP A 78 1.75 -9.94 3.45
C ASP A 78 3.21 -10.41 3.54
N LEU A 79 4.00 -9.94 4.51
CA LEU A 79 5.36 -10.42 4.73
C LEU A 79 5.41 -11.91 5.10
N LEU A 80 4.53 -12.37 6.00
CA LEU A 80 4.46 -13.77 6.38
C LEU A 80 4.10 -14.67 5.18
N GLU A 81 3.27 -14.17 4.26
CA GLU A 81 2.92 -14.84 3.02
C GLU A 81 4.14 -14.98 2.09
N VAL A 82 4.95 -13.92 1.92
CA VAL A 82 6.23 -13.99 1.18
C VAL A 82 7.18 -15.00 1.81
N MET A 83 7.39 -14.92 3.12
CA MET A 83 8.28 -15.83 3.86
C MET A 83 7.82 -17.29 3.77
N LYS A 84 6.52 -17.52 3.67
CA LYS A 84 5.96 -18.86 3.46
C LYS A 84 6.24 -19.34 2.04
N TYR A 85 6.00 -18.51 1.04
CA TYR A 85 6.25 -18.84 -0.36
C TYR A 85 7.72 -19.18 -0.59
N TRP A 86 8.64 -18.33 -0.13
CA TRP A 86 10.10 -18.53 -0.20
C TRP A 86 10.59 -19.81 0.48
N ARG A 87 9.92 -20.25 1.56
CA ARG A 87 10.30 -21.51 2.23
C ARG A 87 9.89 -22.76 1.46
N ARG A 88 8.97 -22.63 0.50
CA ARG A 88 8.39 -23.76 -0.25
C ARG A 88 8.86 -23.83 -1.69
N HIS A 89 9.46 -22.76 -2.19
CA HIS A 89 9.87 -22.63 -3.59
C HIS A 89 11.34 -22.24 -3.63
N ASP A 90 12.02 -22.65 -4.70
CA ASP A 90 13.37 -22.20 -4.97
C ASP A 90 13.29 -20.73 -5.46
N THR A 91 13.72 -19.79 -4.61
CA THR A 91 13.64 -18.35 -4.86
C THR A 91 15.02 -17.74 -4.83
N ASP A 92 15.57 -17.43 -6.01
CA ASP A 92 16.88 -16.79 -6.18
C ASP A 92 16.84 -15.74 -7.31
N THR A 93 15.64 -15.27 -7.67
CA THR A 93 15.50 -14.29 -8.74
C THR A 93 15.58 -12.86 -8.18
N PHE A 94 16.00 -11.93 -9.04
CA PHE A 94 15.95 -10.50 -8.72
C PHE A 94 14.54 -10.05 -8.32
N ALA A 95 13.50 -10.56 -8.98
CA ALA A 95 12.12 -10.22 -8.69
C ALA A 95 11.70 -10.66 -7.27
N ASP A 96 12.16 -11.84 -6.83
CA ASP A 96 11.93 -12.33 -5.47
C ASP A 96 12.52 -11.36 -4.46
N HIS A 97 13.81 -11.01 -4.58
CA HIS A 97 14.48 -10.12 -3.63
C HIS A 97 13.81 -8.74 -3.54
N ILE A 98 13.39 -8.20 -4.68
CA ILE A 98 12.62 -6.94 -4.75
C ILE A 98 11.28 -7.09 -4.02
N GLU A 99 10.59 -8.23 -4.12
CA GLU A 99 9.34 -8.51 -3.40
C GLU A 99 9.56 -8.51 -1.89
N PHE A 100 10.63 -9.15 -1.43
CA PHE A 100 10.98 -9.23 -0.02
C PHE A 100 11.37 -7.87 0.56
N ILE A 101 12.17 -7.09 -0.17
CA ILE A 101 12.55 -5.73 0.23
C ILE A 101 11.31 -4.83 0.34
N ALA A 102 10.38 -4.93 -0.61
CA ALA A 102 9.13 -4.19 -0.56
C ALA A 102 8.30 -4.59 0.67
N ALA A 103 8.11 -5.91 0.89
CA ALA A 103 7.36 -6.43 2.03
C ALA A 103 7.92 -5.95 3.37
N TRP A 104 9.24 -5.98 3.55
CA TRP A 104 9.89 -5.48 4.77
C TRP A 104 9.75 -3.97 4.94
N SER A 105 9.95 -3.20 3.87
CA SER A 105 9.80 -1.74 3.90
C SER A 105 8.40 -1.35 4.38
N TYR A 106 7.38 -2.06 3.92
CA TYR A 106 6.00 -1.82 4.32
C TYR A 106 5.67 -2.22 5.75
N VAL A 107 6.18 -3.36 6.23
CA VAL A 107 5.99 -3.78 7.63
C VAL A 107 6.68 -2.81 8.58
N LEU A 108 7.94 -2.47 8.32
CA LEU A 108 8.70 -1.53 9.14
C LEU A 108 8.06 -0.14 9.11
N GLY A 109 7.64 0.34 7.94
CA GLY A 109 6.89 1.59 7.81
C GLY A 109 5.60 1.59 8.63
N SER A 110 4.83 0.49 8.59
CA SER A 110 3.58 0.36 9.36
C SER A 110 3.84 0.28 10.87
N ALA A 111 4.89 -0.42 11.29
CA ALA A 111 5.28 -0.48 12.70
C ALA A 111 5.68 0.90 13.23
N LEU A 112 6.43 1.69 12.44
CA LEU A 112 6.76 3.06 12.79
C LEU A 112 5.51 3.97 12.84
N PHE A 113 4.51 3.75 11.98
CA PHE A 113 3.24 4.48 12.07
C PHE A 113 2.47 4.13 13.34
N VAL A 114 2.48 2.87 13.79
CA VAL A 114 1.89 2.46 15.08
C VAL A 114 2.60 3.17 16.23
N VAL A 115 3.94 3.14 16.26
CA VAL A 115 4.74 3.83 17.28
C VAL A 115 4.49 5.35 17.24
N GLY A 116 4.44 5.94 16.05
CA GLY A 116 4.16 7.35 15.87
C GLY A 116 2.79 7.73 16.42
N SER A 117 1.76 6.98 16.03
CA SER A 117 0.39 7.21 16.52
C SER A 117 0.30 7.09 18.04
N LEU A 118 1.01 6.13 18.65
CA LEU A 118 1.08 6.02 20.12
C LEU A 118 1.71 7.26 20.75
N CYS A 119 2.80 7.77 20.18
CA CYS A 119 3.48 8.96 20.70
C CYS A 119 2.61 10.22 20.70
N PHE A 120 1.61 10.30 19.82
CA PHE A 120 0.64 11.40 19.76
C PHE A 120 -0.55 11.23 20.72
N LEU A 121 -0.71 10.06 21.36
CA LEU A 121 -1.77 9.90 22.36
C LEU A 121 -1.54 10.85 23.56
N PRO A 122 -2.61 11.44 24.13
CA PRO A 122 -2.49 12.38 25.26
C PRO A 122 -1.76 11.82 26.49
N SER A 123 -1.72 10.50 26.66
CA SER A 123 -1.02 9.84 27.76
C SER A 123 0.50 9.79 27.61
N LEU A 124 1.01 9.87 26.37
CA LEU A 124 2.44 9.79 26.07
C LEU A 124 3.01 11.16 25.69
N ASP A 125 2.28 11.93 24.88
CA ASP A 125 2.64 13.30 24.43
C ASP A 125 4.09 13.44 23.93
N ALA A 126 4.64 12.37 23.35
CA ALA A 126 6.00 12.30 22.83
C ALA A 126 6.05 12.77 21.37
N THR A 127 5.45 13.92 21.08
CA THR A 127 5.18 14.43 19.72
C THR A 127 6.41 14.49 18.81
N THR A 128 7.57 14.89 19.34
CA THR A 128 8.85 14.90 18.58
C THR A 128 9.25 13.50 18.11
N LEU A 129 9.17 12.50 19.00
CA LEU A 129 9.46 11.11 18.64
C LEU A 129 8.43 10.61 17.63
N GLY A 130 7.15 10.92 17.86
CA GLY A 130 6.06 10.59 16.97
C GLY A 130 6.28 11.11 15.56
N ALA A 131 6.62 12.39 15.42
CA ALA A 131 6.90 13.04 14.15
C ALA A 131 8.04 12.34 13.39
N TRP A 132 9.16 12.04 14.06
CA TRP A 132 10.27 11.30 13.43
C TRP A 132 9.87 9.92 12.94
N THR A 133 9.12 9.17 13.76
CA THR A 133 8.67 7.84 13.34
C THR A 133 7.71 7.90 12.14
N PHE A 134 6.81 8.88 12.06
CA PHE A 134 5.99 9.08 10.86
C PHE A 134 6.81 9.47 9.63
N ILE A 135 7.82 10.33 9.77
CA ILE A 135 8.71 10.71 8.66
C ILE A 135 9.46 9.49 8.13
N ILE A 136 10.13 8.74 9.01
CA ILE A 136 10.92 7.57 8.62
C ILE A 136 10.00 6.48 8.05
N GLY A 137 8.85 6.23 8.68
CA GLY A 137 7.88 5.25 8.18
C GLY A 137 7.33 5.63 6.80
N SER A 138 7.10 6.92 6.55
CA SER A 138 6.65 7.42 5.25
C SER A 138 7.71 7.25 4.17
N VAL A 139 8.98 7.49 4.49
CA VAL A 139 10.11 7.22 3.59
C VAL A 139 10.19 5.74 3.24
N LEU A 140 10.00 4.83 4.21
CA LEU A 140 9.95 3.39 3.94
C LEU A 140 8.78 3.00 3.03
N PHE A 141 7.60 3.61 3.20
CA PHE A 141 6.49 3.40 2.27
C PHE A 141 6.81 3.88 0.85
N VAL A 142 7.52 5.01 0.71
CA VAL A 142 8.00 5.48 -0.60
C VAL A 142 8.98 4.49 -1.22
N ILE A 143 9.98 4.02 -0.46
CA ILE A 143 10.96 3.04 -0.93
C ILE A 143 10.25 1.76 -1.38
N GLY A 144 9.38 1.18 -0.56
CA GLY A 144 8.63 -0.02 -0.92
C GLY A 144 7.79 0.19 -2.18
N GLY A 145 7.16 1.36 -2.32
CA GLY A 145 6.38 1.73 -3.50
C GLY A 145 7.22 1.78 -4.78
N LEU A 146 8.39 2.41 -4.73
CA LEU A 146 9.32 2.50 -5.86
C LEU A 146 9.87 1.12 -6.25
N VAL A 147 10.22 0.31 -5.26
CA VAL A 147 10.69 -1.08 -5.46
C VAL A 147 9.60 -1.92 -6.13
N ASN A 148 8.33 -1.80 -5.70
CA ASN A 148 7.21 -2.49 -6.34
C ASN A 148 6.99 -2.08 -7.81
N ILE A 149 7.29 -0.84 -8.21
CA ILE A 149 7.18 -0.42 -9.63
C ILE A 149 8.08 -1.29 -10.51
N LEU A 150 9.28 -1.61 -10.02
CA LEU A 150 10.27 -2.40 -10.78
C LEU A 150 9.79 -3.81 -11.09
N GLN A 151 8.77 -4.30 -10.37
CA GLN A 151 8.23 -5.63 -10.59
C GLN A 151 7.32 -5.68 -11.82
N VAL A 152 6.74 -4.56 -12.28
CA VAL A 152 5.81 -4.53 -13.43
C VAL A 152 6.54 -4.74 -14.75
N VAL A 153 6.82 -6.01 -15.06
CA VAL A 153 7.36 -6.42 -16.35
C VAL A 153 6.26 -7.04 -17.23
N GLU A 154 5.26 -7.69 -16.62
CA GLU A 154 4.14 -8.32 -17.35
C GLU A 154 2.79 -8.09 -16.65
N ALA A 155 1.78 -7.65 -17.40
CA ALA A 155 0.43 -7.44 -16.90
C ALA A 155 -0.59 -8.14 -17.83
N PRO A 156 -1.61 -8.83 -17.27
CA PRO A 156 -2.58 -9.61 -18.05
C PRO A 156 -3.54 -8.73 -18.88
N SER A 157 -3.59 -7.42 -18.64
CA SER A 157 -4.36 -6.48 -19.44
C SER A 157 -3.93 -5.04 -19.18
N LEU A 158 -4.23 -4.14 -20.13
CA LEU A 158 -4.00 -2.70 -19.97
C LEU A 158 -4.73 -2.13 -18.75
N ILE A 159 -5.98 -2.55 -18.51
CA ILE A 159 -6.76 -2.05 -17.37
C ILE A 159 -6.13 -2.49 -16.04
N TYR A 160 -5.64 -3.73 -15.95
CA TYR A 160 -4.93 -4.22 -14.76
C TYR A 160 -3.67 -3.40 -14.48
N MET A 161 -2.90 -3.11 -15.52
CA MET A 161 -1.69 -2.28 -15.43
C MET A 161 -1.99 -0.83 -15.02
N GLN A 162 -3.05 -0.22 -15.58
CA GLN A 162 -3.43 1.15 -15.21
C GLN A 162 -3.92 1.23 -13.75
N LEU A 163 -4.69 0.25 -13.29
CA LEU A 163 -5.09 0.17 -11.88
C LEU A 163 -3.88 -0.02 -10.96
N PHE A 164 -2.86 -0.77 -11.40
CA PHE A 164 -1.58 -0.86 -10.70
C PHE A 164 -0.90 0.52 -10.59
N ASN A 165 -0.72 1.23 -11.71
CA ASN A 165 -0.04 2.52 -11.72
C ASN A 165 -0.77 3.55 -10.85
N MET A 166 -2.10 3.60 -10.95
CA MET A 166 -2.94 4.47 -10.12
C MET A 166 -2.78 4.16 -8.64
N THR A 167 -2.76 2.88 -8.27
CA THR A 167 -2.55 2.42 -6.90
C THR A 167 -1.21 2.91 -6.36
N VAL A 168 -0.13 2.69 -7.11
CA VAL A 168 1.22 3.07 -6.68
C VAL A 168 1.35 4.58 -6.56
N ALA A 169 0.85 5.33 -7.55
CA ALA A 169 0.86 6.79 -7.52
C ALA A 169 0.15 7.34 -6.28
N MET A 170 -1.05 6.84 -5.98
CA MET A 170 -1.81 7.25 -4.79
C MET A 170 -1.03 7.02 -3.49
N PHE A 171 -0.37 5.87 -3.34
CA PHE A 171 0.38 5.58 -2.13
C PHE A 171 1.71 6.33 -2.05
N LEU A 172 2.42 6.52 -3.15
CA LEU A 172 3.65 7.30 -3.16
C LEU A 172 3.37 8.76 -2.79
N VAL A 173 2.38 9.38 -3.44
CA VAL A 173 1.98 10.76 -3.15
C VAL A 173 1.45 10.89 -1.72
N GLY A 174 0.58 9.96 -1.29
CA GLY A 174 0.10 9.94 0.09
C GLY A 174 1.22 9.82 1.11
N SER A 175 2.21 8.95 0.87
CA SER A 175 3.34 8.75 1.79
C SER A 175 4.22 10.01 1.87
N ALA A 176 4.50 10.63 0.73
CA ALA A 176 5.24 11.90 0.70
C ALA A 176 4.51 13.00 1.48
N LEU A 177 3.18 13.07 1.35
CA LEU A 177 2.35 14.02 2.10
C LEU A 177 2.38 13.75 3.61
N PHE A 178 2.30 12.49 4.05
CA PHE A 178 2.45 12.14 5.48
C PHE A 178 3.81 12.57 6.03
N ALA A 179 4.89 12.36 5.27
CA ALA A 179 6.23 12.81 5.65
C ALA A 179 6.27 14.33 5.83
N VAL A 180 5.80 15.08 4.82
CA VAL A 180 5.81 16.56 4.86
C VAL A 180 4.93 17.11 5.97
N ALA A 181 3.73 16.54 6.16
CA ALA A 181 2.80 16.96 7.21
C ALA A 181 3.34 16.73 8.63
N SER A 182 4.28 15.81 8.79
CA SER A 182 4.90 15.49 10.09
C SER A 182 6.04 16.44 10.47
N ILE A 183 6.68 17.11 9.49
CA ILE A 183 7.83 18.01 9.74
C ILE A 183 7.48 19.18 10.67
N PRO A 184 6.33 19.88 10.51
CA PRO A 184 5.98 20.99 11.39
C PRO A 184 5.91 20.68 12.88
N TYR A 185 5.68 19.42 13.26
CA TYR A 185 5.65 18.99 14.66
C TYR A 185 7.03 18.97 15.31
N LEU A 186 8.10 19.19 14.53
CA LEU A 186 9.48 19.35 15.01
C LEU A 186 9.86 20.81 15.24
N TRP A 187 8.98 21.76 14.91
CA TRP A 187 9.25 23.19 15.00
C TRP A 187 8.66 23.78 16.28
N ASP A 188 9.35 24.77 16.85
CA ASP A 188 8.80 25.62 17.91
C ASP A 188 7.99 26.75 17.28
N LEU A 189 6.68 26.52 17.15
CA LEU A 189 5.73 27.46 16.54
C LEU A 189 4.83 28.09 17.61
N SER A 190 4.58 29.39 17.47
CA SER A 190 3.68 30.13 18.35
C SER A 190 2.72 31.05 17.57
N GLY A 191 1.67 31.50 18.24
CA GLY A 191 0.71 32.48 17.69
C GLY A 191 -0.02 32.01 16.42
N SER A 192 -0.25 32.95 15.50
CA SER A 192 -0.97 32.70 14.24
C SER A 192 -0.25 31.73 13.31
N ALA A 193 1.09 31.72 13.33
CA ALA A 193 1.91 30.81 12.51
C ALA A 193 1.64 29.35 12.89
N LYS A 194 1.55 29.03 14.19
CA LYS A 194 1.20 27.68 14.66
C LYS A 194 -0.13 27.23 14.09
N THR A 195 -1.17 28.06 14.19
CA THR A 195 -2.51 27.72 13.69
C THR A 195 -2.54 27.51 12.18
N GLN A 196 -1.87 28.37 11.41
CA GLN A 196 -1.82 28.24 9.95
C GLN A 196 -1.07 26.98 9.51
N ILE A 197 0.11 26.74 10.09
CA ILE A 197 0.94 25.59 9.72
C ILE A 197 0.29 24.27 10.15
N THR A 198 -0.31 24.21 11.34
CA THR A 198 -1.03 23.00 11.79
C THR A 198 -2.30 22.74 10.97
N THR A 199 -3.01 23.79 10.53
CA THR A 199 -4.14 23.64 9.58
C THR A 199 -3.66 23.07 8.24
N PHE A 200 -2.53 23.58 7.73
CA PHE A 200 -1.94 23.07 6.49
C PHE A 200 -1.49 21.61 6.64
N ALA A 201 -0.82 21.26 7.73
CA ALA A 201 -0.43 19.89 8.04
C ALA A 201 -1.65 18.95 8.16
N ALA A 202 -2.71 19.39 8.84
CA ALA A 202 -3.96 18.63 8.94
C ALA A 202 -4.60 18.37 7.56
N ALA A 203 -4.60 19.36 6.66
CA ALA A 203 -5.07 19.19 5.30
C ALA A 203 -4.23 18.18 4.51
N GLN A 204 -2.91 18.19 4.69
CA GLN A 204 -2.01 17.20 4.08
C GLN A 204 -2.25 15.80 4.63
N PHE A 205 -2.39 15.63 5.95
CA PHE A 205 -2.77 14.36 6.58
C PHE A 205 -4.10 13.82 6.03
N LEU A 206 -5.11 14.69 5.91
CA LEU A 206 -6.41 14.31 5.37
C LEU A 206 -6.30 13.87 3.91
N PHE A 207 -5.64 14.66 3.06
CA PHE A 207 -5.50 14.34 1.65
C PHE A 207 -4.69 13.06 1.43
N ALA A 208 -3.60 12.88 2.19
CA ALA A 208 -2.83 11.64 2.21
C ALA A 208 -3.72 10.44 2.57
N SER A 209 -4.51 10.56 3.65
CA SER A 209 -5.41 9.51 4.10
C SER A 209 -6.46 9.14 3.06
N VAL A 210 -7.02 10.14 2.36
CA VAL A 210 -7.95 9.92 1.24
C VAL A 210 -7.29 9.16 0.10
N LEU A 211 -6.06 9.51 -0.29
CA LEU A 211 -5.30 8.78 -1.31
C LEU A 211 -5.04 7.33 -0.88
N PHE A 212 -4.71 7.09 0.39
CA PHE A 212 -4.51 5.75 0.90
C PHE A 212 -5.80 4.91 0.92
N PHE A 213 -6.92 5.52 1.29
CA PHE A 213 -8.22 4.85 1.25
C PHE A 213 -8.64 4.54 -0.19
N ALA A 214 -8.54 5.52 -1.09
CA ALA A 214 -8.85 5.37 -2.51
C ALA A 214 -7.96 4.30 -3.17
N GLY A 215 -6.65 4.31 -2.87
CA GLY A 215 -5.73 3.27 -3.35
C GLY A 215 -6.15 1.87 -2.88
N GLY A 216 -6.69 1.74 -1.67
CA GLY A 216 -7.27 0.48 -1.18
C GLY A 216 -8.49 0.01 -1.99
N ILE A 217 -9.35 0.93 -2.40
CA ILE A 217 -10.48 0.65 -3.29
C ILE A 217 -9.95 0.19 -4.66
N VAL A 218 -8.97 0.88 -5.22
CA VAL A 218 -8.37 0.56 -6.54
C VAL A 218 -7.70 -0.82 -6.50
N VAL A 219 -6.97 -1.16 -5.44
CA VAL A 219 -6.39 -2.49 -5.22
C VAL A 219 -7.47 -3.58 -5.22
N TYR A 220 -8.55 -3.34 -4.48
CA TYR A 220 -9.65 -4.31 -4.42
C TYR A 220 -10.34 -4.46 -5.78
N TYR A 221 -10.53 -3.37 -6.51
CA TYR A 221 -11.06 -3.43 -7.86
C TYR A 221 -10.12 -4.17 -8.82
N ARG A 222 -8.81 -3.96 -8.71
CA ARG A 222 -7.80 -4.71 -9.47
C ARG A 222 -7.89 -6.21 -9.22
N LYS A 223 -8.12 -6.63 -7.98
CA LYS A 223 -8.40 -8.04 -7.64
C LYS A 223 -9.61 -8.57 -8.40
N LEU A 224 -10.74 -7.85 -8.38
CA LEU A 224 -11.96 -8.27 -9.09
C LEU A 224 -11.75 -8.39 -10.60
N VAL A 225 -10.98 -7.47 -11.20
CA VAL A 225 -10.60 -7.54 -12.62
C VAL A 225 -9.78 -8.79 -12.92
N ARG A 226 -8.77 -9.10 -12.09
CA ARG A 226 -7.97 -10.33 -12.21
C ARG A 226 -8.84 -11.57 -12.15
N ASP A 227 -9.67 -11.68 -11.11
CA ASP A 227 -10.53 -12.86 -10.89
C ASP A 227 -11.52 -13.06 -12.07
N LYS A 228 -12.03 -11.96 -12.65
CA LYS A 228 -12.89 -12.01 -13.85
C LYS A 228 -12.11 -12.48 -15.08
N LEU A 229 -10.89 -11.98 -15.31
CA LEU A 229 -10.04 -12.40 -16.42
C LEU A 229 -9.69 -13.90 -16.31
N GLU A 230 -9.33 -14.37 -15.12
CA GLU A 230 -9.07 -15.79 -14.86
C GLU A 230 -10.30 -16.65 -15.17
N SER A 231 -11.48 -16.24 -14.68
CA SER A 231 -12.73 -16.96 -14.94
C SER A 231 -13.08 -17.05 -16.42
N PHE A 232 -12.85 -15.97 -17.18
CA PHE A 232 -13.09 -15.93 -18.61
C PHE A 232 -12.13 -16.87 -19.37
N CYS A 233 -10.84 -16.87 -19.01
CA CYS A 233 -9.84 -17.75 -19.62
C CYS A 233 -10.14 -19.23 -19.36
N HIS A 234 -10.60 -19.57 -18.14
CA HIS A 234 -11.01 -20.93 -17.80
C HIS A 234 -12.30 -21.35 -18.53
N ALA A 235 -13.32 -20.50 -18.55
CA ALA A 235 -14.62 -20.82 -19.17
C ALA A 235 -14.54 -20.98 -20.70
N SER A 236 -13.60 -20.30 -21.35
CA SER A 236 -13.44 -20.32 -22.81
C SER A 236 -12.51 -21.43 -23.32
N GLY A 237 -11.91 -22.25 -22.43
CA GLY A 237 -10.89 -23.24 -22.82
C GLY A 237 -9.64 -22.62 -23.45
N LEU A 238 -9.50 -21.30 -23.33
CA LEU A 238 -8.62 -20.45 -24.13
C LEU A 238 -7.38 -20.03 -23.35
N GLY A 239 -7.17 -20.56 -22.14
CA GLY A 239 -6.07 -20.17 -21.25
C GLY A 239 -4.70 -20.20 -21.94
N THR A 240 -4.43 -21.18 -22.79
CA THR A 240 -3.20 -21.25 -23.58
C THR A 240 -3.19 -20.30 -24.77
N MET A 241 -4.34 -20.06 -25.40
CA MET A 241 -4.45 -19.23 -26.61
C MET A 241 -4.47 -17.73 -26.29
N PHE A 242 -5.09 -17.31 -25.19
CA PHE A 242 -5.11 -15.94 -24.70
C PHE A 242 -3.75 -15.49 -24.15
N ILE A 243 -3.05 -16.36 -23.41
CA ILE A 243 -1.67 -16.12 -22.99
C ILE A 243 -0.76 -15.99 -24.24
N ARG A 244 -0.95 -16.83 -25.26
CA ARG A 244 -0.20 -16.75 -26.52
C ARG A 244 -0.51 -15.48 -27.31
N GLU A 245 -1.75 -15.00 -27.28
CA GLU A 245 -2.16 -13.77 -27.97
C GLU A 245 -1.67 -12.51 -27.24
N LEU A 246 -1.68 -12.52 -25.90
CA LEU A 246 -1.05 -11.47 -25.08
C LEU A 246 0.47 -11.41 -25.28
N GLN A 247 1.14 -12.56 -25.32
CA GLN A 247 2.57 -12.65 -25.64
C GLN A 247 2.84 -12.17 -27.08
N SER A 248 1.98 -12.52 -28.05
CA SER A 248 2.02 -12.02 -29.42
C SER A 248 1.86 -10.50 -29.50
N GLU A 249 0.92 -9.91 -28.74
CA GLU A 249 0.70 -8.46 -28.74
C GLU A 249 1.86 -7.70 -28.09
N ILE A 250 2.42 -8.22 -27.00
CA ILE A 250 3.61 -7.69 -26.33
C ILE A 250 4.84 -7.80 -27.23
N ASP A 251 5.05 -8.94 -27.91
CA ASP A 251 6.15 -9.12 -28.86
C ASP A 251 6.02 -8.20 -30.07
N THR A 252 4.81 -8.01 -30.58
CA THR A 252 4.53 -7.13 -31.72
C THR A 252 4.78 -5.67 -31.35
N LYS A 253 4.33 -5.23 -30.17
CA LYS A 253 4.58 -3.88 -29.64
C LYS A 253 6.05 -3.67 -29.21
N GLY A 254 6.70 -4.70 -28.69
CA GLY A 254 8.12 -4.72 -28.34
C GLY A 254 9.05 -4.66 -29.56
N LYS A 255 8.65 -5.28 -30.68
CA LYS A 255 9.35 -5.16 -31.98
C LYS A 255 9.21 -3.76 -32.56
N LEU A 256 8.03 -3.14 -32.49
CA LEU A 256 7.82 -1.74 -32.91
C LEU A 256 8.72 -0.76 -32.13
N GLY A 257 8.98 -1.00 -30.83
CA GLY A 257 9.92 -0.21 -30.03
C GLY A 257 11.40 -0.36 -30.42
N LYS A 258 11.79 -1.48 -31.05
CA LYS A 258 13.16 -1.70 -31.57
C LYS A 258 13.38 -1.06 -32.94
N THR A 259 12.34 -0.95 -33.77
CA THR A 259 12.43 -0.32 -35.09
C THR A 259 12.65 1.20 -35.01
N TYR A 260 12.20 1.85 -33.92
CA TYR A 260 12.40 3.30 -33.70
C TYR A 260 13.78 3.68 -33.10
N LYS A 261 14.63 2.71 -32.74
CA LYS A 261 16.01 2.97 -32.25
C LYS A 261 17.09 2.81 -33.33
N ALA A 262 16.70 2.59 -34.59
CA ALA A 262 17.61 2.37 -35.71
C ALA A 262 17.55 3.49 -36.77
N GLY A 263 17.06 4.67 -36.41
CA GLY A 263 17.04 5.87 -37.26
C GLY A 263 17.73 7.04 -36.59
#